data_AF-A0A5S3SAC3-F1
#
_entry.id   AF-A0A5S3SAC3-F1
#
_cell.length_a   1.000
_cell.length_b   1.000
_cell.length_c   1.000
_cell.angle_alpha   90.00
_cell.angle_beta   90.00
_cell.angle_gamma   90.00
#
_symmetry.space_group_name_H-M   'P 1'
#
loop_
_entity.id
_entity.type
_entity.pdbx_description
1 polymer ?
#
loop_
_entity_poly.entity_id
_entity_poly.type
_entity_poly.pdbx_seq_one_letter_code
_entity_poly.pdbx_strand_id
1 'polypeptide(L)'
;DVTPEFWDERIAVNLKHQFFSAQAVAPDMRQAGGGAIIHIGSVSWVLGPGNMPCYTTAKSAVQGLTRALARDLGPHNLCVYSILAGWIMTLGQQDLWLTPEGVAELMQRQCLMRKLV
;
A
#
# COMPACT_ATOMS: atom_id res chain seq x y z
N ASP A 1 12.76 -2.81 -20.06
CA ASP A 1 13.60 -1.89 -19.28
C ASP A 1 12.77 -0.84 -18.57
N VAL A 2 13.26 -0.32 -17.44
CA VAL A 2 12.60 0.73 -16.64
C VAL A 2 13.42 2.01 -16.78
N THR A 3 12.78 3.12 -17.18
CA THR A 3 13.44 4.43 -17.20
C THR A 3 13.41 5.09 -15.81
N PRO A 4 14.35 6.00 -15.48
CA PRO A 4 14.32 6.75 -14.23
C PRO A 4 13.00 7.51 -14.02
N GLU A 5 12.44 8.10 -15.07
CA GLU A 5 11.19 8.87 -14.98
C GLU A 5 10.01 7.97 -14.62
N PHE A 6 9.94 6.78 -15.23
CA PHE A 6 8.93 5.79 -14.88
C PHE A 6 9.12 5.31 -13.43
N TRP A 7 10.36 5.05 -13.01
CA TRP A 7 10.65 4.68 -11.63
C TRP A 7 10.13 5.75 -10.64
N ASP A 8 10.49 7.01 -10.87
CA ASP A 8 10.10 8.13 -10.03
C ASP A 8 8.58 8.30 -9.98
N GLU A 9 7.91 8.16 -11.13
CA GLU A 9 6.45 8.16 -11.23
C GLU A 9 5.83 7.04 -10.37
N ARG A 10 6.35 5.81 -10.44
CA ARG A 10 5.84 4.68 -9.65
C ARG A 10 6.01 4.90 -8.15
N ILE A 11 7.15 5.45 -7.71
CA ILE A 11 7.38 5.80 -6.30
C ILE A 11 6.45 6.94 -5.87
N ALA A 12 6.29 7.96 -6.70
CA ALA A 12 5.41 9.10 -6.43
C ALA A 12 3.96 8.65 -6.21
N VAL A 13 3.44 7.79 -7.09
CA VAL A 13 2.06 7.31 -7.05
C VAL A 13 1.82 6.31 -5.91
N ASN A 14 2.78 5.44 -5.58
CA ASN A 14 2.50 4.32 -4.66
C ASN A 14 2.98 4.52 -3.22
N LEU A 15 3.91 5.46 -2.99
CA LEU A 15 4.59 5.63 -1.70
C LEU A 15 4.59 7.08 -1.21
N LYS A 16 5.00 8.03 -2.07
CA LYS A 16 5.30 9.42 -1.68
C LYS A 16 4.12 10.09 -0.95
N HIS A 17 2.91 9.91 -1.46
CA HIS A 17 1.72 10.52 -0.88
C HIS A 17 1.48 10.11 0.58
N GLN A 18 1.87 8.90 0.99
CA GLN A 18 1.63 8.40 2.34
C GLN A 18 2.46 9.17 3.39
N PHE A 19 3.73 9.43 3.09
CA PHE A 19 4.59 10.24 3.95
C PHE A 19 4.06 11.67 4.11
N PHE A 20 3.77 12.35 2.99
CA PHE A 20 3.35 13.75 3.04
C PHE A 20 1.95 13.92 3.62
N SER A 21 1.05 12.95 3.43
CA SER A 21 -0.26 12.97 4.10
C SER A 21 -0.09 12.85 5.62
N ALA A 22 0.73 11.90 6.08
CA ALA A 22 1.03 11.74 7.51
C ALA A 22 1.69 12.99 8.10
N GLN A 23 2.64 13.59 7.39
CA GLN A 23 3.31 14.83 7.80
C GLN A 23 2.30 15.99 7.93
N ALA A 24 1.39 16.14 6.96
CA ALA A 24 0.44 17.24 6.94
C ALA A 24 -0.56 17.16 8.11
N VAL A 25 -1.05 15.96 8.45
CA VAL A 25 -2.08 15.79 9.50
C VAL A 25 -1.51 15.67 10.91
N ALA A 26 -0.22 15.37 11.06
CA ALA A 26 0.39 15.14 12.37
C ALA A 26 0.22 16.31 13.36
N PRO A 27 0.40 17.60 12.98
CA PRO A 27 0.17 18.72 13.91
C PRO A 27 -1.26 18.77 14.46
N ASP A 28 -2.26 18.60 13.60
CA ASP A 28 -3.67 18.66 14.01
C ASP A 28 -4.05 17.47 14.91
N MET A 29 -3.54 16.27 14.60
CA MET A 29 -3.72 15.09 15.44
C MET A 29 -3.06 15.25 16.81
N ARG A 30 -1.89 15.90 16.88
CA ARG A 30 -1.24 16.24 18.16
C ARG A 30 -2.09 17.20 18.98
N GLN A 31 -2.66 18.22 18.34
CA GLN A 31 -3.55 19.17 19.01
C GLN A 31 -4.84 18.49 19.50
N ALA A 32 -5.33 17.49 18.77
CA ALA A 32 -6.47 16.66 19.16
C ALA A 32 -6.15 15.64 20.27
N GLY A 33 -4.89 15.52 20.69
CA GLY A 33 -4.46 14.61 21.78
C GLY A 33 -4.16 13.17 21.34
N GLY A 34 -4.14 12.89 20.04
CA GLY A 34 -3.75 11.60 19.49
C GLY A 34 -4.53 11.19 18.24
N GLY A 35 -4.25 9.99 17.74
CA GLY A 35 -5.02 9.38 16.66
C GLY A 35 -4.30 8.23 15.96
N ALA A 36 -4.84 7.80 14.82
CA ALA A 36 -4.29 6.70 14.03
C ALA A 36 -4.12 7.08 12.56
N ILE A 37 -2.94 6.77 12.01
CA ILE A 37 -2.64 6.87 10.58
C ILE A 37 -2.58 5.45 10.01
N ILE A 38 -3.30 5.19 8.92
CA ILE A 38 -3.34 3.89 8.26
C ILE A 38 -2.78 4.02 6.85
N HIS A 39 -1.65 3.35 6.64
CA HIS A 39 -1.02 3.20 5.34
C HIS A 39 -1.57 1.99 4.59
N ILE A 40 -1.65 2.11 3.27
CA ILE A 40 -2.16 1.06 2.38
C ILE A 40 -0.99 0.42 1.62
N GLY A 41 -0.57 -0.73 2.14
CA GLY A 41 0.38 -1.62 1.49
C GLY A 41 -0.30 -2.50 0.43
N SER A 42 0.32 -3.63 0.13
CA SER A 42 -0.21 -4.64 -0.79
C SER A 42 0.31 -6.01 -0.41
N VAL A 43 -0.47 -7.06 -0.58
CA VAL A 43 0.04 -8.44 -0.44
C VAL A 43 1.06 -8.79 -1.51
N SER A 44 1.09 -8.06 -2.64
CA SER A 44 2.01 -8.34 -3.75
C SER A 44 3.46 -8.35 -3.31
N TRP A 45 3.90 -7.48 -2.39
CA TRP A 45 5.31 -7.49 -1.98
C TRP A 45 5.69 -8.71 -1.13
N VAL A 46 4.72 -9.31 -0.43
CA VAL A 46 4.92 -10.56 0.32
C VAL A 46 4.97 -11.74 -0.64
N LEU A 47 4.10 -11.75 -1.65
CA LEU A 47 3.98 -12.83 -2.63
C LEU A 47 5.07 -12.81 -3.70
N GLY A 48 5.67 -11.64 -3.98
CA GLY A 48 6.74 -11.47 -4.94
C GLY A 48 6.38 -11.80 -6.40
N PRO A 49 5.26 -11.31 -6.96
CA PRO A 49 4.93 -11.54 -8.37
C PRO A 49 5.96 -10.85 -9.28
N GLY A 50 6.30 -11.53 -10.38
CA GLY A 50 7.19 -11.00 -11.41
C GLY A 50 6.57 -9.82 -12.18
N ASN A 51 7.40 -9.18 -13.04
CA ASN A 51 7.00 -8.11 -13.96
C ASN A 51 6.51 -6.80 -13.35
N MET A 52 6.65 -6.59 -12.03
CA MET A 52 6.26 -5.34 -11.36
C MET A 52 7.24 -4.86 -10.28
N PRO A 53 8.56 -4.81 -10.55
CA PRO A 53 9.57 -4.52 -9.54
C PRO A 53 9.38 -3.15 -8.87
N CYS A 54 9.01 -2.11 -9.62
CA CYS A 54 8.79 -0.77 -9.08
C CYS A 54 7.61 -0.72 -8.10
N TYR A 55 6.48 -1.36 -8.47
CA TYR A 55 5.30 -1.42 -7.62
C TYR A 55 5.56 -2.24 -6.36
N THR A 56 6.14 -3.43 -6.51
CA THR A 56 6.51 -4.31 -5.39
C THR A 56 7.48 -3.61 -4.42
N THR A 57 8.47 -2.89 -4.94
CA THR A 57 9.41 -2.11 -4.11
C THR A 57 8.72 -0.95 -3.41
N ALA A 58 7.87 -0.19 -4.09
CA ALA A 58 7.13 0.91 -3.47
C ALA A 58 6.23 0.40 -2.33
N LYS A 59 5.52 -0.71 -2.55
CA LYS A 59 4.60 -1.31 -1.56
C LYS A 59 5.32 -2.00 -0.41
N SER A 60 6.53 -2.53 -0.60
CA SER A 60 7.36 -3.02 0.52
C SER A 60 7.88 -1.86 1.37
N ALA A 61 8.28 -0.74 0.75
CA ALA A 61 8.77 0.45 1.44
C ALA A 61 7.74 1.08 2.39
N VAL A 62 6.44 0.90 2.11
CA VAL A 62 5.35 1.31 3.02
C VAL A 62 5.53 0.74 4.43
N GLN A 63 6.03 -0.49 4.55
CA GLN A 63 6.26 -1.10 5.87
C GLN A 63 7.40 -0.41 6.63
N GLY A 64 8.48 -0.05 5.93
CA GLY A 64 9.59 0.73 6.51
C GLY A 64 9.12 2.11 6.97
N LEU A 65 8.40 2.81 6.09
CA LEU A 65 7.81 4.13 6.37
C LEU A 65 6.90 4.10 7.61
N THR A 66 5.99 3.12 7.67
CA THR A 66 5.07 2.93 8.79
C THR A 66 5.82 2.78 10.12
N ARG A 67 6.85 1.93 10.14
CA ARG A 67 7.65 1.67 11.34
C ARG A 67 8.46 2.88 11.79
N ALA A 68 8.97 3.67 10.85
CA ALA A 68 9.69 4.91 11.15
C ALA A 68 8.73 5.93 11.78
N LEU A 69 7.62 6.24 11.11
CA LEU A 69 6.65 7.22 11.61
C LEU A 69 5.99 6.79 12.92
N ALA A 70 5.75 5.49 13.14
CA ALA A 70 5.23 5.01 14.42
C ALA A 70 6.16 5.38 15.59
N ARG A 71 7.49 5.35 15.39
CA ARG A 71 8.45 5.76 16.44
C ARG A 71 8.46 7.27 16.62
N ASP A 72 8.44 8.03 15.54
CA ASP A 72 8.54 9.49 15.59
C ASP A 72 7.26 10.14 16.14
N LEU A 73 6.10 9.54 15.85
CA LEU A 73 4.79 10.08 16.22
C LEU A 73 4.24 9.46 17.51
N GLY A 74 4.72 8.29 17.91
CA GLY A 74 4.29 7.58 19.13
C GLY A 74 4.33 8.40 20.42
N PRO A 75 5.38 9.21 20.70
CA PRO A 75 5.43 10.07 21.89
C PRO A 75 4.28 11.07 22.00
N HIS A 76 3.57 11.32 20.90
CA HIS A 76 2.45 12.24 20.84
C HIS A 76 1.08 11.54 20.86
N ASN A 77 1.02 10.25 21.19
CA ASN A 77 -0.21 9.44 21.15
C ASN A 77 -0.78 9.25 19.73
N LEU A 78 0.09 9.26 18.72
CA LEU A 78 -0.26 8.93 17.33
C LEU A 78 0.25 7.53 16.98
N CYS A 79 -0.66 6.62 16.67
CA CYS A 79 -0.33 5.29 16.17
C CYS A 79 -0.26 5.28 14.64
N VAL A 80 0.66 4.50 14.07
CA VAL A 80 0.79 4.34 12.61
C VAL A 80 0.75 2.85 12.27
N TYR A 81 -0.20 2.47 11.42
CA TYR A 81 -0.44 1.10 10.99
C TYR A 81 -0.31 0.97 9.47
N SER A 82 -0.09 -0.26 9.00
CA SER A 82 -0.12 -0.60 7.59
C SER A 82 -1.04 -1.79 7.39
N ILE A 83 -1.92 -1.71 6.39
CA ILE A 83 -2.78 -2.81 5.96
C ILE A 83 -2.30 -3.30 4.60
N LEU A 84 -2.09 -4.61 4.48
CA LEU A 84 -1.75 -5.24 3.21
C LEU A 84 -3.03 -5.63 2.50
N ALA A 85 -3.42 -4.82 1.52
CA ALA A 85 -4.59 -5.10 0.71
C ALA A 85 -4.34 -6.27 -0.25
N GLY A 86 -5.32 -7.18 -0.32
CA GLY A 86 -5.43 -8.20 -1.36
C GLY A 86 -5.89 -7.60 -2.69
N TRP A 87 -6.21 -8.47 -3.65
CA TRP A 87 -6.72 -8.03 -4.94
C TRP A 87 -8.18 -7.56 -4.82
N ILE A 88 -8.43 -6.27 -5.07
CA ILE A 88 -9.77 -5.66 -5.09
C ILE A 88 -10.14 -5.33 -6.53
N MET A 89 -11.24 -5.89 -7.03
CA MET A 89 -11.66 -5.81 -8.43
C MET A 89 -12.17 -4.40 -8.78
N THR A 90 -11.27 -3.57 -9.27
CA THR A 90 -11.63 -2.29 -9.90
C THR A 90 -11.92 -2.48 -11.39
N LEU A 91 -12.70 -1.58 -12.01
CA LEU A 91 -13.05 -1.66 -13.44
C LEU A 91 -11.80 -1.81 -14.33
N GLY A 92 -10.77 -0.99 -14.11
CA GLY A 92 -9.52 -1.07 -14.88
C GLY A 92 -8.75 -2.38 -14.69
N GLN A 93 -8.92 -3.09 -13.57
CA GLN A 93 -8.31 -4.42 -13.40
C GLN A 93 -9.09 -5.53 -14.11
N GLN A 94 -10.41 -5.42 -14.16
CA GLN A 94 -11.24 -6.37 -14.89
C GLN A 94 -10.92 -6.33 -16.39
N ASP A 95 -10.72 -5.12 -16.93
CA ASP A 95 -10.50 -4.92 -18.36
C ASP A 95 -9.07 -5.26 -18.82
N LEU A 96 -8.08 -5.12 -17.93
CA LEU A 96 -6.66 -5.20 -18.32
C LEU A 96 -5.91 -6.43 -17.80
N TRP A 97 -6.33 -7.00 -16.66
CA TRP A 97 -5.48 -7.94 -15.90
C TRP A 97 -6.20 -9.20 -15.41
N LEU A 98 -7.50 -9.35 -15.70
CA LEU A 98 -8.28 -10.48 -15.23
C LEU A 98 -8.22 -11.67 -16.20
N THR A 99 -7.45 -12.69 -15.86
CA THR A 99 -7.48 -13.98 -16.56
C THR A 99 -8.29 -15.01 -15.75
N PRO A 100 -8.92 -16.02 -16.40
CA PRO A 100 -9.56 -17.13 -15.69
C PRO A 100 -8.62 -17.82 -14.69
N GLU A 101 -7.35 -17.98 -15.07
CA GLU A 101 -6.31 -18.58 -14.23
C GLU A 101 -6.01 -17.70 -13.02
N GLY A 102 -5.87 -16.38 -13.22
CA GLY A 102 -5.64 -15.43 -12.13
C GLY A 102 -6.81 -15.36 -11.15
N VAL A 103 -8.05 -15.50 -11.65
CA VAL A 103 -9.24 -15.62 -10.79
C VAL A 103 -9.19 -16.91 -9.99
N ALA A 104 -8.85 -18.04 -10.61
CA ALA A 104 -8.77 -19.32 -9.91
C ALA A 104 -7.70 -19.29 -8.81
N GLU A 105 -6.52 -18.73 -9.09
CA GLU A 105 -5.44 -18.55 -8.10
C GLU A 105 -5.88 -17.61 -6.97
N LEU A 106 -6.54 -16.50 -7.30
CA LEU A 106 -7.11 -15.60 -6.30
C LEU A 106 -8.06 -16.35 -5.37
N MET A 107 -9.02 -17.10 -5.91
CA MET A 107 -10.01 -17.86 -5.13
C MET A 107 -9.37 -18.92 -4.23
N GLN A 108 -8.24 -19.51 -4.62
CA GLN A 108 -7.50 -20.46 -3.78
C GLN A 108 -6.78 -19.78 -2.62
N ARG A 109 -6.26 -18.56 -2.82
CA ARG A 109 -5.41 -17.87 -1.85
C ARG A 109 -6.18 -16.94 -0.91
N GLN A 110 -7.30 -16.40 -1.37
CA GLN A 110 -8.08 -15.47 -0.56
C GLN A 110 -8.97 -16.21 0.44
N CYS A 111 -9.16 -15.63 1.62
CA CYS A 111 -10.05 -16.20 2.63
C CYS A 111 -11.54 -15.96 2.30
N LEU A 112 -11.84 -14.88 1.57
CA LEU A 112 -13.22 -14.53 1.20
C LEU A 112 -13.54 -15.15 -0.16
N MET A 113 -14.37 -16.18 -0.19
CA MET A 113 -14.66 -16.98 -1.41
C MET A 113 -15.59 -16.26 -2.42
N ARG A 114 -15.29 -15.00 -2.73
CA ARG A 114 -15.96 -14.16 -3.72
C ARG A 114 -15.01 -13.11 -4.26
N LYS A 115 -15.34 -12.51 -5.40
CA LYS A 115 -14.62 -11.31 -5.89
C LYS A 115 -14.97 -10.14 -4.98
N LEU A 116 -13.95 -9.45 -4.46
CA LEU A 116 -14.12 -8.20 -3.73
C LEU A 116 -14.18 -7.06 -4.75
N VAL A 117 -15.19 -6.21 -4.65
CA VAL A 117 -15.42 -5.01 -5.50
C VAL A 117 -15.35 -3.76 -4.65
#